data_AF-A0A355RCZ8-F1
#
_entry.id   AF-A0A355RCZ8-F1
#
_cell.length_a   1.000
_cell.length_b   1.000
_cell.length_c   1.000
_cell.angle_alpha   90.00
_cell.angle_beta   90.00
_cell.angle_gamma   90.00
#
_symmetry.space_group_name_H-M   'P 1'
#
loop_
_entity.id
_entity.type
_entity.pdbx_description
1 polymer ?
#
loop_
_entity_poly.entity_id
_entity_poly.type
_entity_poly.pdbx_seq_one_letter_code
_entity_poly.pdbx_strand_id
1 'polypeptide(L)'
;FSGQSEVQRTALILIALGISAVVAFWALRQGSGRLTPVAAGLLIGGALGNALDRMIYGAVVDFLNMSCCGIENPFVFNLADVAIFLGAIGLMFAPQPQDPTIADRDKNG
;
A
#
# COMPACT_ATOMS: atom_id res chain seq x y z
N PHE A 1 -8.78 -19.82 -23.03
CA PHE A 1 -8.85 -18.45 -22.48
C PHE A 1 -8.47 -18.35 -20.99
N SER A 2 -8.16 -19.44 -20.30
CA SER A 2 -7.70 -19.47 -18.90
C SER A 2 -6.27 -18.93 -18.66
N GLY A 3 -5.40 -18.91 -19.68
CA GLY A 3 -4.02 -18.43 -19.51
C GLY A 3 -3.88 -16.92 -19.29
N GLN A 4 -4.81 -16.10 -19.81
CA GLN A 4 -4.73 -14.64 -19.67
C GLN A 4 -5.03 -14.17 -18.24
N SER A 5 -5.99 -14.82 -17.56
CA SER A 5 -6.34 -14.50 -16.17
C SER A 5 -5.23 -14.88 -15.20
N GLU A 6 -4.55 -16.02 -15.41
CA GLU A 6 -3.43 -16.44 -14.57
C GLU A 6 -2.22 -15.53 -14.72
N VAL A 7 -1.91 -15.10 -15.95
CA VAL A 7 -0.82 -14.15 -16.21
C VAL A 7 -1.12 -12.80 -15.54
N GLN A 8 -2.34 -12.27 -15.70
CA GLN A 8 -2.73 -11.02 -15.05
C GLN A 8 -2.66 -11.12 -13.52
N ARG A 9 -3.20 -12.20 -12.94
CA ARG A 9 -3.17 -12.47 -11.50
C ARG A 9 -1.74 -12.51 -10.97
N THR A 10 -0.88 -13.29 -11.62
CA THR A 10 0.53 -13.43 -11.23
C THR A 10 1.28 -12.11 -11.40
N ALA A 11 1.05 -11.38 -12.48
CA ALA A 11 1.65 -10.07 -12.70
C ALA A 11 1.27 -9.08 -11.58
N LEU A 12 -0.01 -9.01 -11.20
CA LEU A 12 -0.46 -8.13 -10.11
C LEU A 12 0.18 -8.51 -8.76
N ILE A 13 0.31 -9.80 -8.46
CA ILE A 13 1.01 -10.27 -7.26
C ILE A 13 2.47 -9.82 -7.28
N LEU A 14 3.19 -10.04 -8.38
CA LEU A 14 4.60 -9.66 -8.51
C LEU A 14 4.80 -8.15 -8.39
N ILE A 15 3.92 -7.36 -9.00
CA ILE A 15 3.94 -5.89 -8.89
C ILE A 15 3.71 -5.46 -7.44
N ALA A 16 2.71 -6.03 -6.77
CA ALA A 16 2.43 -5.71 -5.36
C ALA A 16 3.62 -6.03 -4.45
N LEU A 17 4.25 -7.19 -4.64
CA LEU A 17 5.46 -7.58 -3.89
C LEU A 17 6.65 -6.66 -4.20
N GLY A 18 6.86 -6.32 -5.47
CA GLY A 18 7.94 -5.43 -5.90
C GLY A 18 7.81 -4.03 -5.32
N ILE A 19 6.63 -3.42 -5.44
CA ILE A 19 6.35 -2.09 -4.85
C ILE A 19 6.52 -2.15 -3.33
N SER A 20 5.99 -3.18 -2.67
CA SER A 20 6.11 -3.34 -1.22
C SER A 20 7.57 -3.42 -0.77
N ALA A 21 8.41 -4.18 -1.48
CA ALA A 21 9.83 -4.29 -1.18
C ALA A 21 10.57 -2.96 -1.37
N VAL A 22 10.29 -2.23 -2.45
CA VAL A 22 10.87 -0.91 -2.72
C VAL A 22 10.48 0.10 -1.64
N VAL A 23 9.18 0.17 -1.30
CA VAL A 23 8.68 1.08 -0.25
C VAL A 23 9.25 0.71 1.11
N ALA A 24 9.33 -0.57 1.46
CA ALA A 24 9.93 -1.02 2.71
C ALA A 24 11.40 -0.60 2.79
N PHE A 25 12.18 -0.88 1.74
CA PHE A 25 13.59 -0.53 1.68
C PHE A 25 13.83 0.98 1.77
N TRP A 26 13.02 1.78 1.07
CA TRP A 26 13.08 3.23 1.13
C TRP A 26 12.70 3.76 2.53
N ALA A 27 11.59 3.29 3.10
CA ALA A 27 11.11 3.74 4.41
C ALA A 27 12.09 3.39 5.55
N LEU A 28 12.75 2.23 5.45
CA LEU A 28 13.80 1.82 6.40
C LEU A 28 15.05 2.69 6.31
N ARG A 29 15.34 3.28 5.15
CA ARG A 29 16.51 4.16 4.92
C ARG A 29 16.25 5.63 5.23
N GLN A 30 15.01 6.10 5.13
CA GLN A 30 14.65 7.51 5.30
C GLN A 30 14.93 8.03 6.72
N GLY A 31 14.93 7.14 7.73
CA GLY A 31 15.54 7.39 9.03
C GLY A 31 15.14 8.72 9.69
N SER A 32 13.86 9.07 9.74
CA SER A 32 13.35 10.16 10.59
C SER A 32 11.82 10.21 10.57
N GLY A 33 11.22 10.32 11.77
CA GLY A 33 9.78 10.47 11.97
C GLY A 33 9.00 9.16 12.17
N ARG A 34 7.94 9.22 12.99
CA ARG A 34 7.02 8.09 13.23
C ARG A 34 5.99 7.91 12.11
N LEU A 35 5.75 8.95 11.31
CA LEU A 35 4.71 8.94 10.28
C LEU A 35 5.09 8.08 9.06
N THR A 36 6.33 8.19 8.57
CA THR A 36 6.84 7.44 7.42
C THR A 36 6.73 5.91 7.59
N PRO A 37 7.19 5.28 8.69
CA PRO A 37 7.07 3.83 8.85
C PRO A 37 5.61 3.39 9.03
N VAL A 38 4.76 4.20 9.67
CA VAL A 38 3.32 3.90 9.82
C VAL A 38 2.61 3.94 8.47
N ALA A 39 2.83 5.00 7.68
CA ALA A 39 2.25 5.16 6.37
C ALA A 39 2.75 4.10 5.37
N ALA A 40 4.05 3.80 5.39
CA ALA A 40 4.62 2.70 4.63
C ALA A 40 4.02 1.35 5.04
N GLY A 41 3.86 1.10 6.34
CA GLY A 41 3.25 -0.12 6.87
C GLY A 41 1.80 -0.31 6.43
N LEU A 42 0.99 0.77 6.42
CA LEU A 42 -0.38 0.73 5.90
C LEU A 42 -0.42 0.39 4.40
N LEU A 43 0.43 1.05 3.60
CA LEU A 43 0.51 0.81 2.16
C LEU A 43 0.94 -0.62 1.86
N ILE A 44 2.03 -1.08 2.49
CA ILE A 44 2.58 -2.43 2.31
C ILE A 44 1.57 -3.47 2.79
N GLY A 45 0.97 -3.28 3.96
CA GLY A 45 -0.02 -4.20 4.52
C GLY A 45 -1.22 -4.39 3.60
N GLY A 46 -1.76 -3.29 3.04
CA GLY A 46 -2.84 -3.36 2.06
C GLY A 46 -2.40 -4.05 0.76
N ALA A 47 -1.24 -3.70 0.20
CA ALA A 47 -0.73 -4.34 -1.02
C ALA A 47 -0.52 -5.86 -0.83
N LEU A 48 0.03 -6.28 0.31
CA LEU A 48 0.23 -7.69 0.65
C LEU A 48 -1.09 -8.42 0.90
N GLY A 49 -2.07 -7.79 1.56
CA GLY A 49 -3.42 -8.38 1.73
C GLY A 49 -4.06 -8.67 0.37
N ASN A 50 -4.01 -7.69 -0.52
CA ASN A 50 -4.48 -7.81 -1.90
C ASN A 50 -3.76 -8.93 -2.70
N ALA A 51 -2.44 -9.09 -2.49
CA ALA A 51 -1.67 -10.15 -3.12
C ALA A 51 -2.02 -11.54 -2.54
N LEU A 52 -2.21 -11.62 -1.21
CA LEU A 52 -2.59 -12.84 -0.51
C LEU A 52 -3.97 -13.33 -0.94
N ASP A 53 -4.94 -12.42 -1.07
CA ASP A 53 -6.27 -12.76 -1.57
C ASP A 53 -6.21 -13.37 -2.97
N ARG A 54 -5.44 -12.74 -3.86
CA ARG A 54 -5.20 -13.28 -5.20
C ARG A 54 -4.54 -14.65 -5.14
N MET A 55 -3.59 -14.89 -4.23
CA MET A 55 -2.94 -16.21 -4.08
C MET A 55 -3.90 -17.29 -3.59
N ILE A 56 -4.76 -16.99 -2.60
CA ILE A 56 -5.64 -17.98 -1.97
C ILE A 56 -6.92 -18.20 -2.79
N TYR A 57 -7.57 -17.13 -3.24
CA TYR A 57 -8.92 -17.15 -3.80
C TYR A 57 -8.96 -16.93 -5.32
N GLY A 58 -7.81 -16.63 -5.95
CA GLY A 58 -7.74 -16.38 -7.39
C GLY A 58 -8.12 -14.95 -7.79
N ALA A 59 -8.75 -14.18 -6.90
CA ALA A 59 -9.11 -12.78 -7.04
C ALA A 59 -9.03 -12.08 -5.69
N VAL A 60 -9.16 -10.75 -5.69
CA VAL A 60 -9.29 -9.98 -4.45
C VAL A 60 -10.58 -10.38 -3.75
N VAL A 61 -10.49 -10.64 -2.44
CA VAL A 61 -11.69 -10.92 -1.66
C VAL A 61 -12.26 -9.61 -1.16
N ASP A 62 -13.43 -9.33 -1.68
CA ASP A 62 -14.30 -8.30 -1.21
C ASP A 62 -14.82 -8.66 0.19
N PHE A 63 -14.14 -8.18 1.25
CA PHE A 63 -14.46 -8.47 2.67
C PHE A 63 -15.87 -8.03 3.13
N LEU A 64 -16.63 -7.32 2.29
CA LEU A 64 -18.02 -6.92 2.56
C LEU A 64 -19.05 -7.72 1.76
N ASN A 65 -18.77 -8.96 1.36
CA ASN A 65 -19.88 -9.91 1.19
C ASN A 65 -20.35 -10.47 2.56
N MET A 66 -20.68 -9.58 3.49
CA MET A 66 -21.59 -9.93 4.58
C MET A 66 -23.00 -10.02 4.00
N SER A 67 -23.26 -11.04 3.17
CA SER A 67 -24.61 -11.54 2.95
C SER A 67 -25.07 -12.24 4.23
N CYS A 68 -25.24 -11.50 5.32
CA CYS A 68 -25.91 -12.00 6.51
C CYS A 68 -27.23 -11.26 6.64
N CYS A 69 -28.32 -12.01 6.79
CA CYS A 69 -29.68 -11.50 7.03
C CYS A 69 -30.36 -10.74 5.88
N GLY A 70 -30.04 -11.05 4.61
CA GLY A 70 -30.81 -10.54 3.46
C GLY A 70 -30.60 -9.04 3.13
N ILE A 71 -29.51 -8.44 3.61
CA ILE A 71 -29.11 -7.07 3.27
C ILE A 71 -28.01 -7.14 2.20
N GLU A 72 -28.34 -6.78 0.96
CA GLU A 72 -27.33 -6.48 -0.08
C GLU A 72 -26.73 -5.11 0.22
N ASN A 73 -25.60 -5.07 0.94
CA ASN A 73 -24.86 -3.83 1.12
C ASN A 73 -24.01 -3.56 -0.14
N PRO A 74 -24.27 -2.51 -0.93
CA PRO A 74 -23.59 -2.26 -2.21
C PRO A 74 -22.17 -1.71 -2.04
N PHE A 75 -21.75 -1.43 -0.81
CA PHE A 75 -20.45 -0.86 -0.50
C PHE A 75 -19.47 -1.95 -0.13
N VAL A 76 -18.77 -2.39 -1.17
CA VAL A 76 -17.76 -3.42 -1.11
C VAL A 76 -16.41 -2.75 -0.84
N PHE A 77 -16.12 -2.41 0.41
CA PHE A 77 -14.83 -1.80 0.74
C PHE A 77 -13.79 -2.89 0.99
N ASN A 78 -12.91 -3.10 0.01
CA ASN A 78 -11.69 -3.85 0.24
C ASN A 78 -10.81 -3.06 1.21
N LEU A 79 -10.72 -3.54 2.45
CA LEU A 79 -9.92 -2.92 3.52
C LEU A 79 -8.46 -2.71 3.07
N ALA A 80 -7.95 -3.57 2.17
CA ALA A 80 -6.65 -3.41 1.56
C ALA A 80 -6.52 -2.12 0.74
N ASP A 81 -7.54 -1.75 -0.04
CA ASP A 81 -7.50 -0.54 -0.87
C ASP A 81 -7.61 0.73 -0.01
N VAL A 82 -8.39 0.69 1.08
CA VAL A 82 -8.43 1.76 2.08
C VAL A 82 -7.07 1.93 2.75
N ALA A 83 -6.43 0.83 3.16
CA ALA A 83 -5.10 0.86 3.77
C ALA A 83 -4.03 1.40 2.80
N ILE A 84 -4.09 1.00 1.53
CA ILE A 84 -3.21 1.53 0.46
C ILE A 84 -3.42 3.04 0.31
N PHE A 85 -4.67 3.50 0.23
CA PHE A 85 -4.98 4.91 0.05
C PHE A 85 -4.51 5.77 1.23
N LEU A 86 -4.80 5.33 2.46
CA LEU A 86 -4.35 6.03 3.68
C LEU A 86 -2.83 6.01 3.82
N GLY A 87 -2.18 4.89 3.48
CA GLY A 87 -0.72 4.80 3.46
C GLY A 87 -0.09 5.74 2.43
N ALA A 88 -0.65 5.82 1.23
CA ALA A 88 -0.18 6.73 0.18
C ALA A 88 -0.33 8.20 0.59
N ILE A 89 -1.48 8.58 1.16
CA ILE A 89 -1.70 9.91 1.74
C ILE A 89 -0.69 10.18 2.85
N GLY A 90 -0.50 9.24 3.78
CA GLY A 90 0.45 9.38 4.87
C GLY A 90 1.89 9.59 4.41
N LEU A 91 2.29 8.93 3.32
CA LEU A 91 3.60 9.11 2.69
C LEU A 91 3.73 10.45 1.97
N MET A 92 2.66 10.95 1.34
CA MET A 92 2.64 12.26 0.69
C MET A 92 2.86 13.39 1.70
N PHE A 93 2.29 13.27 2.90
CA PHE A 93 2.46 14.24 3.99
C PHE A 93 3.61 13.92 4.94
N ALA A 94 4.37 12.84 4.67
CA ALA A 94 5.51 12.48 5.49
C ALA A 94 6.61 13.55 5.38
N PRO A 95 7.21 13.98 6.51
CA PRO A 95 8.33 14.92 6.50
C PRO A 95 9.47 14.41 5.60
N GLN A 96 9.89 15.24 4.67
CA GLN A 96 11.04 14.93 3.81
C GLN A 96 12.33 15.20 4.59
N PRO A 97 13.37 14.37 4.43
CA PRO A 97 14.70 14.71 4.91
C PRO A 97 15.11 16.08 4.36
N GLN A 98 15.46 17.00 5.25
CA GLN A 98 15.90 18.34 4.88
C GLN A 98 17.29 18.23 4.25
N ASP A 99 17.50 18.82 3.07
CA ASP A 99 18.82 18.87 2.45
C ASP A 99 19.73 19.78 3.31
N PRO A 100 20.81 19.23 3.92
CA PRO A 100 21.71 20.01 4.76
C PRO A 100 22.39 21.16 4.00
N THR A 101 22.53 21.05 2.67
CA THR A 101 23.16 22.07 1.82
C THR A 101 22.33 23.37 1.74
N ILE A 102 21.01 23.26 1.83
CA ILE A 102 20.10 24.41 1.80
C ILE A 102 20.00 25.06 3.18
N ALA A 103 20.01 24.25 4.24
CA ALA A 103 19.95 24.73 5.62
C ALA A 103 21.16 25.61 6.01
N ASP A 104 22.33 25.39 5.42
CA ASP A 104 23.53 26.19 5.67
C ASP A 104 23.58 27.51 4.88
N ARG A 105 22.88 27.59 3.74
CA ARG A 105 22.78 28.83 2.95
C ARG A 105 21.86 29.86 3.60
N ASP A 106 20.75 29.43 4.19
CA ASP A 106 19.75 30.31 4.81
C ASP A 106 20.23 30.92 6.14
N LYS A 107 21.23 30.30 6.79
CA LYS A 107 21.82 30.81 8.04
C LYS A 107 22.93 31.84 7.84
N ASN A 108 23.49 31.93 6.64
CA ASN A 108 24.69 32.73 6.34
C ASN A 108 24.43 33.85 5.30
N GLY A 109 23.17 34.07 4.88
CA GLY A 109 22.74 35.17 4.01
C GLY A 109 21.96 36.23 4.79
#